data_AF-A0A418TC28-F1
#
_entry.id   AF-A0A418TC28-F1
#
_cell.length_a   1.000
_cell.length_b   1.000
_cell.length_c   1.000
_cell.angle_alpha   90.00
_cell.angle_beta   90.00
_cell.angle_gamma   90.00
#
_symmetry.space_group_name_H-M   'P 1'
#
loop_
_entity.id
_entity.type
_entity.pdbx_description
1 polymer ?
#
loop_
_entity_poly.entity_id
_entity_poly.type
_entity_poly.pdbx_seq_one_letter_code
_entity_poly.pdbx_strand_id
1 'polypeptide(L)' 'MEEFRKKLNEASAALILLSRSFEQLELDHSDLLSNDYPFSVCLREVVHDMMNWQETINNLDVMKRGTETANS' A
#
# COMPACT_ATOMS: atom_id res chain seq x y z
N MET A 1 -17.31 -3.30 3.27
CA MET A 1 -15.94 -3.08 3.81
C MET A 1 -15.03 -4.28 3.63
N GLU A 2 -15.51 -5.51 3.80
CA GLU A 2 -14.66 -6.71 3.68
C GLU A 2 -13.99 -6.85 2.29
N GLU A 3 -14.76 -6.76 1.21
CA GLU A 3 -14.23 -6.86 -0.15
C GLU A 3 -13.20 -5.77 -0.45
N PHE A 4 -13.48 -4.53 -0.02
CA PHE A 4 -12.54 -3.41 -0.15
C PHE A 4 -11.21 -3.71 0.56
N ARG A 5 -11.24 -4.19 1.81
CA ARG A 5 -10.03 -4.56 2.56
C ARG A 5 -9.27 -5.68 1.87
N LYS A 6 -9.97 -6.68 1.33
CA LYS A 6 -9.36 -7.75 0.56
C LYS A 6 -8.62 -7.18 -0.65
N LYS A 7 -9.25 -6.30 -1.43
CA LYS A 7 -8.62 -5.64 -2.58
C LYS A 7 -7.45 -4.74 -2.19
N LEU A 8 -7.55 -4.03 -1.08
CA LEU A 8 -6.47 -3.22 -0.55
C LEU A 8 -5.27 -4.10 -0.15
N ASN A 9 -5.50 -5.19 0.57
CA ASN A 9 -4.44 -6.15 0.92
C ASN A 9 -3.77 -6.75 -0.33
N GLU A 10 -4.56 -7.15 -1.33
CA GLU A 10 -4.06 -7.66 -2.61
C GLU A 10 -3.19 -6.60 -3.34
N ALA A 11 -3.65 -5.36 -3.39
CA ALA A 11 -2.93 -4.26 -4.03
C ALA A 11 -1.62 -3.92 -3.28
N SER A 12 -1.64 -3.84 -1.94
CA SER A 12 -0.44 -3.64 -1.13
C SER A 12 0.59 -4.74 -1.35
N ALA A 13 0.16 -6.00 -1.38
CA ALA A 13 1.05 -7.13 -1.62
C ALA A 13 1.69 -7.06 -3.02
N ALA A 14 0.90 -6.74 -4.04
CA ALA A 14 1.42 -6.57 -5.40
C ALA A 14 2.42 -5.41 -5.49
N LEU A 15 2.16 -4.30 -4.80
CA LEU A 15 3.05 -3.13 -4.80
C LEU A 15 4.38 -3.40 -4.10
N ILE A 16 4.37 -4.17 -2.99
CA ILE A 16 5.59 -4.63 -2.31
C ILE A 16 6.44 -5.53 -3.23
N LEU A 17 5.81 -6.42 -3.99
CA LEU A 17 6.53 -7.27 -4.94
C LEU A 17 7.10 -6.45 -6.09
N LEU A 18 6.33 -5.49 -6.61
CA LEU A 18 6.77 -4.57 -7.66
C LEU A 18 7.98 -3.75 -7.20
N SER A 19 7.98 -3.24 -5.97
CA SER A 19 9.11 -2.43 -5.47
C SER A 19 10.40 -3.23 -5.39
N ARG A 20 10.33 -4.51 -5.03
CA ARG A 20 11.51 -5.40 -5.03
C ARG A 20 12.05 -5.62 -6.44
N SER A 21 11.17 -5.84 -7.41
CA SER A 21 11.58 -5.97 -8.81
C SER A 21 12.15 -4.67 -9.35
N PHE A 22 11.57 -3.53 -8.97
CA PHE A 22 12.08 -2.21 -9.33
C PHE A 22 13.49 -2.00 -8.82
N GLU A 23 13.76 -2.26 -7.52
CA GLU A 23 15.09 -2.12 -6.92
C GLU A 23 16.15 -3.00 -7.60
N GLN A 24 15.77 -4.19 -8.06
CA GLN A 24 16.67 -5.07 -8.82
C GLN A 24 17.00 -4.52 -10.21
N LEU A 25 16.01 -3.94 -10.88
CA LEU A 25 16.16 -3.40 -12.24
C LEU A 25 16.77 -1.99 -12.26
N GLU A 26 16.62 -1.22 -11.19
CA GLU A 26 17.08 0.17 -11.10
C GLU A 26 18.57 0.33 -11.37
N LEU A 27 19.39 -0.65 -10.97
CA LEU A 27 20.83 -0.65 -11.22
C LEU A 27 21.19 -0.57 -12.71
N ASP A 28 20.42 -1.25 -13.56
CA ASP A 28 20.73 -1.39 -14.99
C ASP A 28 19.79 -0.56 -15.89
N HIS A 29 18.63 -0.13 -15.36
CA HIS A 29 17.54 0.47 -16.12
C HIS A 29 16.98 1.76 -15.51
N SER A 30 17.76 2.46 -14.68
CA SER A 30 17.31 3.69 -14.00
C SER A 30 16.71 4.73 -14.96
N ASP A 31 17.33 4.99 -16.11
CA ASP A 31 16.83 5.94 -17.10
C ASP A 31 15.43 5.58 -17.63
N LEU A 32 15.18 4.28 -17.85
CA LEU A 32 13.89 3.80 -18.34
C LEU A 32 12.82 3.85 -17.23
N LEU A 33 13.20 3.47 -16.01
CA LEU A 33 12.29 3.40 -14.87
C LEU A 33 11.91 4.77 -14.31
N SER A 34 12.81 5.75 -14.43
CA SER A 34 12.58 7.14 -13.99
C SER A 34 11.89 8.00 -15.06
N ASN A 35 11.93 7.60 -16.33
CA ASN A 35 11.26 8.33 -17.40
C ASN A 35 9.74 8.35 -17.20
N ASP A 36 9.17 9.54 -17.10
CA ASP A 36 7.74 9.78 -16.83
C ASP A 36 7.23 9.07 -15.57
N TYR A 37 8.11 8.80 -14.61
CA TYR A 37 7.74 8.19 -13.34
C TYR A 37 6.71 9.07 -12.62
N PRO A 38 5.50 8.54 -12.30
CA PRO A 38 4.35 9.39 -11.98
C PRO A 38 4.31 9.88 -10.53
N PHE A 39 5.20 9.38 -9.68
CA PHE A 39 5.23 9.74 -8.27
C PHE A 39 6.35 10.74 -7.99
N SER A 40 6.08 11.68 -7.10
CA SER A 40 7.07 12.66 -6.61
C SER A 40 8.04 12.09 -5.57
N VAL A 41 7.87 10.82 -5.21
CA VAL A 41 8.57 10.10 -4.13
C VAL A 41 9.03 8.74 -4.67
N CYS A 42 10.03 8.12 -4.06
CA CYS A 42 10.52 6.83 -4.56
C CYS A 42 9.47 5.71 -4.38
N LEU A 43 9.56 4.63 -5.17
CA LEU A 43 8.56 3.55 -5.14
C LEU A 43 8.45 2.90 -3.75
N ARG A 44 9.55 2.88 -2.98
CA ARG A 44 9.57 2.40 -1.60
C ARG A 44 8.73 3.28 -0.66
N GLU A 45 8.74 4.60 -0.85
CA GLU A 45 7.87 5.52 -0.11
C GLU A 45 6.40 5.31 -0.48
N VAL A 46 6.08 5.11 -1.76
CA VAL A 46 4.71 4.77 -2.21
C VAL A 46 4.20 3.48 -1.54
N VAL A 47 5.05 2.45 -1.45
CA VAL A 47 4.73 1.20 -0.74
C VAL A 47 4.43 1.46 0.73
N HIS A 48 5.30 2.23 1.40
CA HIS A 48 5.15 2.54 2.82
C HIS A 48 3.84 3.28 3.09
N ASP A 49 3.51 4.28 2.28
CA ASP A 49 2.26 5.04 2.41
C ASP A 49 1.02 4.16 2.18
N MET A 50 1.09 3.23 1.22
CA MET A 50 0.02 2.25 0.99
C MET A 50 -0.18 1.32 2.21
N MET A 51 0.91 0.86 2.83
CA MET A 51 0.85 0.03 4.03
C MET A 51 0.26 0.78 5.23
N ASN A 52 0.65 2.05 5.43
CA ASN A 52 0.09 2.90 6.48
C ASN A 52 -1.39 3.17 6.28
N TRP A 53 -1.81 3.38 5.03
CA TRP A 53 -3.23 3.54 4.70
C TRP A 53 -4.03 2.27 4.99
N GLN A 54 -3.50 1.10 4.59
CA GLN A 54 -4.08 -0.20 4.91
C GLN A 54 -4.25 -0.42 6.43
N GLU A 55 -3.22 -0.11 7.21
CA GLU A 55 -3.29 -0.19 8.67
C GLU A 55 -4.34 0.76 9.26
N THR A 56 -4.37 2.00 8.79
CA THR A 56 -5.36 3.01 9.21
C THR A 56 -6.79 2.52 8.97
N ILE A 57 -7.07 1.96 7.78
CA ILE A 57 -8.39 1.42 7.45
C ILE A 57 -8.75 0.23 8.36
N ASN A 58 -7.80 -0.67 8.63
CA ASN A 58 -8.04 -1.82 9.51
C ASN A 58 -8.33 -1.38 10.95
N ASN A 59 -7.60 -0.37 11.47
CA ASN A 59 -7.79 0.15 12.81
C ASN A 59 -9.13 0.89 12.99
N LEU A 60 -9.55 1.69 11.99
CA LEU A 60 -10.84 2.38 12.01
C LEU A 60 -12.02 1.39 12.08
N ASP A 61 -11.91 0.25 11.39
CA ASP A 61 -12.95 -0.78 11.38
C ASP A 61 -13.04 -1.55 12.71
N VAL A 62 -11.90 -1.77 13.39
CA VAL A 62 -11.87 -2.34 14.75
C VAL A 62 -12.54 -1.41 15.74
N MET A 63 -12.24 -0.11 15.68
CA MET A 63 -12.84 0.90 16.56
C MET A 63 -14.36 0.98 16.38
N LYS A 64 -14.86 0.98 15.13
CA LYS A 64 -16.32 1.00 14.87
C LYS A 64 -17.04 -0.22 15.45
N ARG A 65 -16.49 -1.41 15.27
CA ARG A 65 -17.08 -2.64 15.84
C ARG A 65 -17.09 -2.64 17.37
N GLY A 66 -16.02 -2.15 17.99
CA GLY A 66 -15.94 -2.02 19.45
C GLY A 66 -16.97 -1.03 20.03
N THR A 67 -17.24 0.07 19.34
CA THR A 67 -18.27 1.03 19.76
C THR A 67 -19.70 0.51 19.59
N GLU A 68 -19.97 -0.32 18.58
CA GLU A 68 -21.29 -0.93 18.36
C GLU A 68 -21.61 -1.99 19.43
N THR A 69 -20.62 -2.77 19.86
CA THR A 69 -20.79 -3.78 20.93
C THR A 69 -20.87 -3.19 22.33
N ALA A 70 -20.30 -2.01 22.57
CA ALA A 70 -20.36 -1.33 23.87
C ALA A 70 -21.68 -0.58 24.11
N ASN A 71 -22.42 -0.27 23.04
CA ASN A 71 -23.69 0.45 23.08
C ASN A 71 -24.93 -0.45 22.91
N SER A 72 -24.76 -1.78 22.94
CA SER A 72 -25.85 -2.77 22.82
C SER A 72 -26.14 -3.47 24.15
#